data_AF-A0A6J1KYC6-F1
#
_entry.id   AF-A0A6J1KYC6-F1
#
_cell.length_a   1.000
_cell.length_b   1.000
_cell.length_c   1.000
_cell.angle_alpha   90.00
_cell.angle_beta   90.00
_cell.angle_gamma   90.00
#
_symmetry.space_group_name_H-M   'P 1'
#
loop_
_entity.id
_entity.type
_entity.pdbx_description
1 polymer ?
#
loop_
_entity_poly.entity_id
_entity_poly.type
_entity_poly.pdbx_seq_one_letter_code
_entity_poly.pdbx_strand_id
1 'polypeptide(L)'
;MENSGDQGWGDPVEEEEEEEEEDDDDEVGFVEDERKKRAVSSSRSGSGGGRTSVARCQADSCNVDLNGARAYHRRHKVCEFHSKAAVVILAGLEQRFCQQCSRFHSVSEFDETKRSCRRRLAGHNERRRKNLPDFQGQSST
;
A
#
# COMPACT_ATOMS: atom_id res chain seq x y z
N MET A 1 41.25 44.26 19.43
CA MET A 1 40.79 44.24 20.82
C MET A 1 39.28 44.46 20.83
N GLU A 2 38.54 43.45 21.29
CA GLU A 2 37.29 43.52 22.09
C GLU A 2 36.05 44.22 21.51
N ASN A 3 35.15 43.37 21.01
CA ASN A 3 33.76 43.16 21.44
C ASN A 3 32.83 44.36 21.64
N SER A 4 31.73 44.39 20.88
CA SER A 4 30.37 44.71 21.36
C SER A 4 29.37 44.51 20.23
N GLY A 5 28.54 43.49 20.35
CA GLY A 5 27.49 43.17 19.38
C GLY A 5 26.64 42.03 19.87
N ASP A 6 26.16 42.16 21.11
CA ASP A 6 25.03 41.40 21.61
C ASP A 6 23.84 41.64 20.68
N GLN A 7 23.25 40.57 20.18
CA GLN A 7 21.90 40.52 19.66
C GLN A 7 21.46 39.08 19.80
N GLY A 8 21.02 38.75 21.01
CA GLY A 8 20.19 37.58 21.26
C GLY A 8 18.94 37.69 20.40
N TRP A 9 18.78 36.74 19.49
CA TRP A 9 17.53 36.53 18.78
C TRP A 9 16.63 35.77 19.75
N GLY A 10 15.73 36.51 20.40
CA GLY A 10 14.73 35.94 21.28
C GLY A 10 13.84 34.99 20.50
N ASP A 11 13.68 33.79 21.03
CA ASP A 11 12.69 32.81 20.63
C ASP A 11 11.27 33.41 20.80
N PRO A 12 10.51 33.62 19.72
CA PRO A 12 9.10 33.95 19.82
C PRO A 12 8.32 32.71 20.25
N VAL A 13 7.45 32.95 21.22
CA VAL A 13 6.38 32.08 21.68
C VAL A 13 5.40 31.87 20.53
N GLU A 14 5.24 30.64 20.05
CA GLU A 14 4.14 30.17 19.20
C GLU A 14 3.86 28.73 19.68
N GLU A 15 2.87 28.53 20.57
CA GLU A 15 1.48 28.19 20.23
C GLU A 15 1.41 26.91 19.39
N GLU A 16 1.26 25.76 20.07
CA GLU A 16 0.62 24.59 19.49
C GLU A 16 -0.59 24.27 20.36
N GLU A 17 -1.73 24.79 19.93
CA GLU A 17 -3.06 24.45 20.43
C GLU A 17 -3.33 22.98 20.10
N GLU A 18 -3.70 22.18 21.10
CA GLU A 18 -4.19 20.83 20.90
C GLU A 18 -5.62 20.93 20.33
N GLU A 19 -5.76 20.84 19.00
CA GLU A 19 -7.06 20.62 18.36
C GLU A 19 -7.47 19.15 18.54
N GLU A 20 -8.36 18.90 19.51
CA GLU A 20 -9.13 17.66 19.63
C GLU A 20 -10.23 17.66 18.56
N GLU A 21 -10.05 16.89 17.48
CA GLU A 21 -11.12 16.63 16.51
C GLU A 21 -12.09 15.60 17.11
N GLU A 22 -13.20 16.09 17.67
CA GLU A 22 -14.42 15.32 17.98
C GLU A 22 -15.19 15.07 16.67
N ASP A 23 -15.03 13.90 16.06
CA ASP A 23 -15.93 13.44 14.98
C ASP A 23 -17.29 13.04 15.60
N ASP A 24 -18.17 14.03 15.73
CA ASP A 24 -19.60 13.86 16.00
C ASP A 24 -20.31 13.20 14.78
N ASP A 25 -21.48 12.68 15.08
CA ASP A 25 -22.34 11.79 14.33
C ASP A 25 -22.74 12.20 12.89
N ASP A 26 -22.85 11.18 12.03
CA ASP A 26 -23.89 11.15 11.00
C ASP A 26 -24.47 9.73 10.92
N GLU A 27 -25.45 9.50 11.80
CA GLU A 27 -26.46 8.47 11.63
C GLU A 27 -27.38 8.84 10.45
N VAL A 28 -27.30 8.08 9.35
CA VAL A 28 -28.38 8.02 8.36
C VAL A 28 -28.71 6.57 8.00
N GLY A 29 -29.82 6.09 8.56
CA GLY A 29 -30.49 4.86 8.12
C GLY A 29 -31.33 5.07 6.85
N PHE A 30 -31.94 3.96 6.40
CA PHE A 30 -32.90 3.76 5.30
C PHE A 30 -32.29 3.59 3.89
N VAL A 31 -32.55 2.56 3.08
CA VAL A 31 -33.65 1.58 2.96
C VAL A 31 -33.17 0.27 2.30
N GLU A 32 -33.78 -0.85 2.66
CA GLU A 32 -33.80 -2.07 1.83
C GLU A 32 -34.69 -1.84 0.60
N ASP A 33 -34.18 -2.11 -0.61
CA ASP A 33 -35.01 -2.26 -1.81
C ASP A 33 -34.62 -3.54 -2.57
N GLU A 34 -35.43 -4.57 -2.35
CA GLU A 34 -35.40 -5.83 -3.06
C GLU A 34 -36.29 -5.73 -4.30
N ARG A 35 -35.76 -5.36 -5.48
CA ARG A 35 -36.51 -5.55 -6.74
C ARG A 35 -35.67 -5.68 -8.02
N LYS A 36 -35.21 -6.91 -8.25
CA LYS A 36 -35.40 -7.71 -9.50
C LYS A 36 -34.98 -7.09 -10.87
N LYS A 37 -34.20 -7.92 -11.62
CA LYS A 37 -34.13 -8.18 -13.10
C LYS A 37 -33.63 -7.04 -14.03
N ARG A 38 -32.78 -7.22 -15.06
CA ARG A 38 -32.16 -8.36 -15.79
C ARG A 38 -31.16 -7.81 -16.82
N ALA A 39 -30.10 -8.59 -17.15
CA ALA A 39 -29.34 -8.70 -18.43
C ALA A 39 -28.70 -7.40 -19.02
N VAL A 40 -27.43 -7.31 -19.44
CA VAL A 40 -26.61 -8.20 -20.27
C VAL A 40 -25.13 -7.81 -20.11
N SER A 41 -24.22 -8.77 -19.97
CA SER A 41 -22.91 -8.71 -20.64
C SER A 41 -22.26 -10.09 -20.60
N SER A 42 -22.07 -10.62 -21.79
CA SER A 42 -21.38 -11.87 -22.06
C SER A 42 -19.93 -11.78 -21.58
N SER A 43 -19.49 -12.74 -20.75
CA SER A 43 -18.20 -13.40 -20.98
C SER A 43 -17.96 -14.59 -20.02
N ARG A 44 -17.79 -15.74 -20.67
CA ARG A 44 -17.08 -16.98 -20.27
C ARG A 44 -17.51 -17.72 -19.00
N SER A 45 -18.18 -18.82 -19.27
CA SER A 45 -18.26 -20.07 -18.50
C SER A 45 -16.93 -20.44 -17.80
N GLY A 46 -16.99 -20.50 -16.48
CA GLY A 46 -16.07 -21.26 -15.64
C GLY A 46 -16.91 -22.10 -14.68
N SER A 47 -17.11 -23.36 -15.03
CA SER A 47 -17.84 -24.36 -14.22
C SER A 47 -17.09 -24.64 -12.92
N GLY A 48 -17.79 -24.64 -11.78
CA GLY A 48 -17.29 -25.29 -10.57
C GLY A 48 -17.82 -24.75 -9.25
N GLY A 49 -18.94 -25.31 -8.78
CA GLY A 49 -19.15 -25.62 -7.36
C GLY A 49 -19.34 -24.44 -6.40
N GLY A 50 -20.61 -24.17 -6.07
CA GLY A 50 -20.97 -23.35 -4.92
C GLY A 50 -20.34 -23.87 -3.62
N ARG A 51 -19.36 -23.13 -3.14
CA ARG A 51 -19.07 -22.92 -1.73
C ARG A 51 -18.90 -21.42 -1.63
N THR A 52 -19.66 -20.75 -0.77
CA THR A 52 -19.33 -19.39 -0.33
C THR A 52 -18.03 -19.48 0.48
N SER A 53 -16.92 -19.81 -0.18
CA SER A 53 -15.62 -19.85 0.47
C SER A 53 -15.28 -18.41 0.78
N VAL A 54 -15.48 -18.03 2.03
CA VAL A 54 -15.01 -16.79 2.62
C VAL A 54 -13.60 -16.53 2.09
N ALA A 55 -13.40 -15.42 1.38
CA ALA A 55 -12.10 -15.07 0.86
C ALA A 55 -11.21 -14.75 2.07
N ARG A 56 -10.29 -15.66 2.42
CA ARG A 56 -9.37 -15.46 3.54
C ARG A 56 -7.98 -15.08 3.05
N CYS A 57 -7.20 -14.47 3.92
CA CYS A 57 -5.78 -14.24 3.66
C CYS A 57 -5.06 -15.58 3.45
N GLN A 58 -4.16 -15.63 2.47
CA GLN A 58 -3.41 -16.85 2.16
C GLN A 58 -2.23 -17.14 3.09
N ALA A 59 -1.78 -16.17 3.90
CA ALA A 59 -0.67 -16.34 4.83
C ALA A 59 -0.92 -17.48 5.83
N ASP A 60 0.13 -18.22 6.16
CA ASP A 60 0.03 -19.35 7.08
C ASP A 60 -0.46 -18.86 8.44
N SER A 61 -1.37 -19.62 9.07
CA SER A 61 -2.05 -19.28 10.33
C SER A 61 -2.89 -17.99 10.30
N CYS A 62 -3.04 -17.31 9.16
CA CYS A 62 -3.90 -16.14 9.04
C CYS A 62 -5.32 -16.53 8.61
N ASN A 63 -6.31 -16.25 9.46
CA ASN A 63 -7.73 -16.51 9.17
C ASN A 63 -8.55 -15.23 8.96
N VAL A 64 -7.90 -14.08 8.72
CA VAL A 64 -8.58 -12.81 8.49
C VAL A 64 -9.54 -12.94 7.31
N ASP A 65 -10.81 -12.61 7.56
CA ASP A 65 -11.85 -12.52 6.54
C ASP A 65 -11.60 -11.28 5.67
N LEU A 66 -11.66 -11.46 4.35
CA LEU A 66 -11.52 -10.40 3.36
C LEU A 66 -12.86 -9.97 2.78
N ASN A 67 -14.00 -10.52 3.18
CA ASN A 67 -15.30 -10.18 2.58
C ASN A 67 -15.60 -8.68 2.66
N GLY A 68 -15.30 -8.04 3.80
CA GLY A 68 -15.38 -6.59 4.01
C GLY A 68 -14.12 -5.80 3.59
N ALA A 69 -13.07 -6.46 3.10
CA ALA A 69 -11.83 -5.79 2.73
C ALA A 69 -11.93 -5.09 1.37
N ARG A 70 -11.08 -4.06 1.18
CA ARG A 70 -10.94 -3.36 -0.12
C ARG A 70 -10.69 -4.35 -1.25
N ALA A 71 -11.20 -4.02 -2.45
CA ALA A 71 -11.17 -4.93 -3.61
C ALA A 71 -9.77 -5.47 -3.96
N TYR A 72 -8.72 -4.67 -3.76
CA TYR A 72 -7.32 -5.10 -3.94
C TYR A 72 -6.95 -6.28 -3.04
N HIS A 73 -7.22 -6.17 -1.73
CA HIS A 73 -6.95 -7.20 -0.74
C HIS A 73 -7.72 -8.49 -1.04
N ARG A 74 -8.99 -8.38 -1.42
CA ARG A 74 -9.82 -9.51 -1.87
C ARG A 74 -9.25 -10.21 -3.09
N ARG A 75 -8.93 -9.45 -4.15
CA ARG A 75 -8.39 -9.99 -5.42
C ARG A 75 -7.09 -10.77 -5.19
N HIS A 76 -6.22 -10.27 -4.31
CA HIS A 76 -4.90 -10.84 -4.07
C HIS A 76 -4.83 -11.77 -2.85
N LYS A 77 -5.98 -12.03 -2.20
CA LYS A 77 -6.10 -12.90 -1.02
C LYS A 77 -5.07 -12.56 0.06
N VAL A 78 -4.91 -11.28 0.35
CA VAL A 78 -3.95 -10.76 1.32
C VAL A 78 -4.64 -9.71 2.19
N CYS A 79 -4.52 -9.81 3.51
CA CYS A 79 -5.05 -8.79 4.42
C CYS A 79 -4.17 -7.55 4.42
N GLU A 80 -4.68 -6.44 4.97
CA GLU A 80 -3.94 -5.18 5.02
C GLU A 80 -2.59 -5.33 5.75
N PHE A 81 -2.57 -6.05 6.87
CA PHE A 81 -1.35 -6.32 7.63
C PHE A 81 -0.30 -7.06 6.79
N HIS A 82 -0.64 -8.22 6.21
CA HIS A 82 0.30 -9.01 5.42
C HIS A 82 0.70 -8.37 4.08
N SER A 83 -0.08 -7.40 3.58
CA SER A 83 0.32 -6.61 2.41
C SER A 83 1.49 -5.65 2.72
N LYS A 84 1.67 -5.29 4.00
CA LYS A 84 2.67 -4.34 4.50
C LYS A 84 3.80 -5.01 5.29
N ALA A 85 3.56 -6.22 5.82
CA ALA A 85 4.51 -6.97 6.63
C ALA A 85 5.85 -7.21 5.89
N ALA A 86 6.95 -7.12 6.64
CA ALA A 86 8.29 -7.40 6.11
C ALA A 86 8.52 -8.90 5.87
N VAL A 87 7.96 -9.74 6.74
CA VAL A 87 8.05 -11.20 6.69
C VAL A 87 6.68 -11.80 6.96
N VAL A 88 6.31 -12.82 6.17
CA VAL A 88 5.08 -13.59 6.25
C VAL A 88 5.44 -15.04 5.99
N ILE A 89 4.95 -15.97 6.82
CA ILE A 89 5.12 -17.39 6.55
C ILE A 89 4.03 -17.82 5.56
N LEU A 90 4.44 -18.40 4.43
CA LEU A 90 3.55 -18.96 3.42
C LEU A 90 4.11 -20.30 2.95
N ALA A 91 3.34 -21.38 3.13
CA ALA A 91 3.79 -22.74 2.90
C ALA A 91 5.12 -23.08 3.64
N GLY A 92 5.27 -22.59 4.88
CA GLY A 92 6.46 -22.80 5.71
C GLY A 92 7.71 -22.03 5.29
N LEU A 93 7.60 -21.12 4.32
CA LEU A 93 8.71 -20.29 3.86
C LEU A 93 8.51 -18.84 4.25
N GLU A 94 9.61 -18.17 4.59
CA GLU A 94 9.62 -16.72 4.80
C GLU A 94 9.48 -15.99 3.46
N GLN A 95 8.35 -15.30 3.31
CA GLN A 95 8.00 -14.55 2.12
C GLN A 95 7.62 -13.11 2.46
N ARG A 96 7.65 -12.25 1.45
CA ARG A 96 7.19 -10.87 1.52
C ARG A 96 6.31 -10.55 0.32
N PHE A 97 5.28 -9.76 0.53
CA PHE A 97 4.39 -9.33 -0.54
C PHE A 97 5.05 -8.24 -1.40
N CYS A 98 5.21 -8.49 -2.70
CA CYS A 98 5.72 -7.50 -3.64
C CYS A 98 4.57 -6.66 -4.18
N GLN A 99 4.55 -5.36 -3.84
CA GLN A 99 3.49 -4.42 -4.27
C GLN A 99 3.38 -4.32 -5.80
N GLN A 100 4.50 -4.42 -6.51
CA GLN A 100 4.55 -4.27 -7.98
C GLN A 100 4.18 -5.55 -8.74
N CYS A 101 4.27 -6.71 -8.10
CA CYS A 101 3.89 -7.99 -8.67
C CYS A 101 2.50 -8.45 -8.18
N SER A 102 2.01 -7.87 -7.07
CA SER A 102 0.86 -8.33 -6.30
C SER A 102 0.94 -9.83 -5.96
N ARG A 103 2.13 -10.31 -5.60
CA ARG A 103 2.43 -11.72 -5.27
C ARG A 103 3.47 -11.80 -4.14
N PHE A 104 3.45 -12.91 -3.41
CA PHE A 104 4.49 -13.23 -2.44
C PHE A 104 5.74 -13.76 -3.15
N HIS A 105 6.90 -13.32 -2.68
CA HIS A 105 8.23 -13.75 -3.09
C HIS A 105 9.04 -14.08 -1.84
N SER A 106 10.10 -14.89 -1.95
CA SER A 106 11.00 -15.10 -0.81
C SER A 106 11.54 -13.77 -0.31
N VAL A 107 11.71 -13.61 1.01
CA VAL A 107 12.30 -12.39 1.61
C VAL A 107 13.67 -12.09 0.99
N SER A 108 14.42 -13.13 0.61
CA SER A 108 15.70 -12.99 -0.08
C SER A 108 15.60 -12.28 -1.45
N GLU A 109 14.43 -12.17 -2.09
CA GLU A 109 14.26 -11.44 -3.35
C GLU A 109 14.14 -9.91 -3.18
N PHE A 110 14.27 -9.37 -1.97
CA PHE A 110 14.08 -7.95 -1.65
C PHE A 110 15.36 -7.31 -1.09
N ASP A 111 15.44 -5.98 -1.20
CA ASP A 111 16.52 -5.16 -0.61
C ASP A 111 16.10 -4.53 0.73
N GLU A 112 15.13 -5.13 1.45
CA GLU A 112 14.46 -4.71 2.70
C GLU A 112 13.85 -3.30 2.72
N THR A 113 14.67 -2.29 2.43
CA THR A 113 14.36 -0.88 2.18
C THR A 113 13.29 -0.64 1.11
N LYS A 114 13.09 -1.60 0.19
CA LYS A 114 12.12 -1.49 -0.92
C LYS A 114 11.03 -2.55 -0.80
N ARG A 115 9.79 -2.15 -1.11
CA ARG A 115 8.58 -3.01 -1.08
C ARG A 115 8.32 -3.76 -2.40
N SER A 116 9.23 -3.67 -3.36
CA SER A 116 9.21 -4.41 -4.62
C SER A 116 10.41 -5.35 -4.71
N CYS A 117 10.22 -6.52 -5.33
CA CYS A 117 11.32 -7.46 -5.54
C CYS A 117 12.38 -6.89 -6.49
N ARG A 118 13.63 -7.33 -6.31
CA ARG A 118 14.82 -6.87 -7.05
C ARG A 118 14.62 -6.89 -8.57
N ARG A 119 13.99 -7.96 -9.09
CA ARG A 119 13.67 -8.11 -10.51
C ARG A 119 12.85 -6.94 -11.07
N ARG A 120 11.84 -6.47 -10.32
CA ARG A 120 10.99 -5.37 -10.79
C ARG A 120 11.64 -4.01 -10.57
N LEU A 121 12.40 -3.86 -9.48
CA LEU A 121 13.12 -2.64 -9.16
C LEU A 121 14.20 -2.31 -10.21
N ALA A 122 14.93 -3.30 -10.70
CA ALA A 122 15.94 -3.13 -11.74
C ALA A 122 15.39 -2.42 -12.99
N GLY A 123 14.23 -2.87 -13.49
CA GLY A 123 13.58 -2.25 -14.66
C GLY A 123 13.04 -0.84 -14.39
N HIS A 124 12.57 -0.56 -13.17
CA HIS A 124 12.17 0.80 -12.80
C HIS A 124 13.37 1.76 -12.73
N ASN A 125 14.47 1.32 -12.12
CA ASN A 125 15.70 2.10 -12.01
C ASN A 125 16.33 2.39 -13.37
N GLU A 126 16.28 1.45 -14.32
CA GLU A 126 16.73 1.68 -15.68
C GLU A 126 15.91 2.76 -16.39
N ARG A 127 14.57 2.69 -16.33
CA ARG A 127 13.71 3.72 -16.94
C ARG A 127 13.89 5.10 -16.32
N ARG A 128 14.08 5.18 -14.99
CA ARG A 128 14.39 6.46 -14.34
C ARG A 128 15.72 7.02 -14.81
N ARG A 129 16.77 6.20 -14.92
CA ARG A 129 18.09 6.64 -15.43
C ARG A 129 18.04 7.17 -16.86
N LYS A 130 17.17 6.63 -17.72
CA LYS A 130 16.99 7.09 -19.12
C LYS A 130 16.13 8.35 -19.27
N ASN A 131 15.38 8.74 -18.25
CA ASN A 131 14.51 9.92 -18.26
C ASN A 131 15.08 11.10 -17.46
N LEU A 132 16.35 11.04 -17.03
CA LEU A 132 17.00 12.26 -16.57
C LEU A 132 17.17 13.18 -17.79
N PRO A 133 16.77 14.46 -17.70
CA PRO A 133 17.08 15.41 -18.75
C PRO A 133 18.60 15.45 -18.89
N ASP A 134 19.10 15.26 -20.12
CA ASP A 134 20.47 15.59 -20.51
C ASP A 134 20.73 17.07 -20.16
N PHE A 135 21.18 17.35 -18.94
CA PHE A 135 21.92 18.58 -18.63
C PHE A 135 23.33 18.40 -19.19
N GLN A 136 23.41 18.32 -20.52
CA GLN A 136 24.66 18.41 -21.24
C GLN A 136 25.12 19.88 -21.21
N GLY A 137 26.11 20.13 -20.36
CA GLY A 137 27.29 20.93 -20.71
C GLY A 137 27.08 22.43 -20.92
N GLN A 138 27.35 23.21 -19.88
CA GLN A 138 28.12 24.45 -20.01
C GLN A 138 29.15 24.54 -18.90
N SER A 139 30.19 23.70 -19.00
CA SER A 139 31.53 24.10 -18.58
C SER A 139 32.24 24.56 -19.84
N SER A 140 32.21 25.87 -20.11
CA SER A 140 33.06 26.51 -21.11
C SER A 140 33.62 27.78 -20.49
N THR A 141 34.95 27.78 -20.41
CA THR A 141 35.91 28.87 -20.14
C THR A 141 35.91 29.49 -18.75
#